data_AF-A0A352Q8C2-F1
#
_entry.id   AF-A0A352Q8C2-F1
#
_cell.length_a   1.000
_cell.length_b   1.000
_cell.length_c   1.000
_cell.angle_alpha   90.00
_cell.angle_beta   90.00
_cell.angle_gamma   90.00
#
_symmetry.space_group_name_H-M   'P 1'
#
loop_
_entity.id
_entity.type
_entity.pdbx_description
1 polymer ?
#
loop_
_entity_poly.entity_id
_entity_poly.type
_entity_poly.pdbx_seq_one_letter_code
_entity_poly.pdbx_strand_id
1 'polypeptide(L)'
;MLSLAEAQNVPYRWASRSDLEQRASGNNHQGIVAGCVLATGEPLANESYLDQILQTLTGPALFLVLDEVTDPHNLGACLRTADAAGVDAVITTRDRSVGITPVVRKVACGAAETVPFVMVTNLARTLRMLREQGVWL
;
A
#
# COMPACT_ATOMS: atom_id res chain seq x y z
N MET A 1 9.69 -8.95 17.60
CA MET A 1 9.02 -7.65 17.48
C MET A 1 9.64 -6.62 18.42
N LEU A 2 9.70 -6.86 19.75
CA LEU A 2 10.39 -5.96 20.68
C LEU A 2 11.88 -5.78 20.34
N SER A 3 12.58 -6.86 20.01
CA SER A 3 13.97 -6.80 19.53
C SER A 3 14.18 -5.92 18.29
N LEU A 4 13.18 -5.88 17.39
CA LEU A 4 13.23 -5.01 16.20
C LEU A 4 12.94 -3.55 16.60
N ALA A 5 12.01 -3.32 17.52
CA ALA A 5 11.75 -1.98 18.06
C ALA A 5 12.99 -1.41 18.75
N GLU A 6 13.72 -2.22 19.53
CA GLU A 6 14.99 -1.85 20.15
C GLU A 6 16.05 -1.53 19.09
N ALA A 7 16.23 -2.42 18.10
CA ALA A 7 17.19 -2.19 17.02
C ALA A 7 16.91 -0.91 16.22
N GLN A 8 15.63 -0.53 16.09
CA GLN A 8 15.19 0.68 15.39
C GLN A 8 14.99 1.88 16.32
N ASN A 9 15.37 1.79 17.60
CA ASN A 9 15.18 2.83 18.62
C ASN A 9 13.74 3.35 18.74
N VAL A 10 12.75 2.49 18.51
CA VAL A 10 11.33 2.81 18.68
C VAL A 10 10.96 2.63 20.16
N PRO A 11 10.57 3.71 20.88
CA PRO A 11 10.24 3.62 22.29
C PRO A 11 8.97 2.78 22.49
N TYR A 12 9.01 1.90 23.48
CA TYR A 12 7.87 1.07 23.85
C TYR A 12 7.72 1.02 25.38
N ARG A 13 6.51 0.65 25.83
CA ARG A 13 6.21 0.41 27.24
C ARG A 13 5.14 -0.66 27.36
N TRP A 14 5.18 -1.40 28.46
CA TRP A 14 4.07 -2.26 28.86
C TRP A 14 2.87 -1.40 29.29
N ALA A 15 1.66 -1.88 29.02
CA ALA A 15 0.42 -1.22 29.37
C ALA A 15 -0.62 -2.26 29.80
N SER A 16 -1.63 -1.84 30.56
CA SER A 16 -2.72 -2.75 30.95
C SER A 16 -3.60 -3.07 29.74
N ARG A 17 -4.36 -4.17 29.83
CA ARG A 17 -5.33 -4.53 28.79
C ARG A 17 -6.34 -3.40 28.52
N SER A 18 -6.86 -2.77 29.57
CA SER A 18 -7.81 -1.66 29.45
C SER A 18 -7.19 -0.45 28.74
N ASP A 19 -5.91 -0.15 28.98
CA ASP A 19 -5.21 0.94 28.29
C ASP A 19 -5.08 0.64 26.78
N LEU A 20 -4.81 -0.61 26.42
CA LEU A 20 -4.71 -1.03 25.02
C LEU A 20 -6.08 -0.98 24.32
N GLU A 21 -7.13 -1.47 24.96
CA GLU A 21 -8.51 -1.42 24.44
C GLU A 21 -8.97 0.03 24.21
N GLN A 22 -8.68 0.93 25.14
CA GLN A 22 -9.00 2.36 25.01
C GLN A 22 -8.25 2.99 23.83
N ARG A 23 -6.96 2.70 23.66
CA ARG A 23 -6.14 3.25 22.56
C ARG A 23 -6.49 2.67 21.20
N ALA A 24 -6.95 1.43 21.15
CA ALA A 24 -7.39 0.77 19.92
C ALA A 24 -8.81 1.17 19.50
N SER A 25 -9.48 2.04 20.26
CA SER A 25 -10.89 2.42 20.05
C SER A 25 -11.81 1.20 19.91
N GLY A 26 -11.58 0.16 20.73
CA GLY A 26 -12.35 -1.08 20.71
C GLY A 26 -12.02 -2.07 19.58
N ASN A 27 -11.04 -1.78 18.72
CA ASN A 27 -10.58 -2.73 17.70
C ASN A 27 -9.74 -3.86 18.33
N ASN A 28 -9.70 -5.02 17.67
CA ASN A 28 -8.86 -6.14 18.09
C ASN A 28 -7.36 -5.80 17.91
N HIS A 29 -6.70 -5.45 19.02
CA HIS A 29 -5.30 -5.03 19.07
C HIS A 29 -4.30 -6.19 19.26
N GLN A 30 -4.75 -7.42 19.52
CA GLN A 30 -3.89 -8.61 19.68
C GLN A 30 -2.72 -8.41 20.69
N GLY A 31 -2.94 -7.58 21.72
CA GLY A 31 -1.95 -7.28 22.76
C GLY A 31 -0.92 -6.19 22.42
N ILE A 32 -0.99 -5.55 21.26
CA ILE A 32 -0.02 -4.53 20.84
C ILE A 32 -0.75 -3.32 20.22
N VAL A 33 -0.32 -2.11 20.57
CA VAL A 33 -0.76 -0.87 19.91
C VAL A 33 0.48 -0.07 19.53
N ALA A 34 0.55 0.34 18.27
CA ALA A 34 1.57 1.24 17.77
C ALA A 34 0.93 2.58 17.38
N GLY A 35 1.46 3.67 17.93
CA GLY A 35 1.13 5.02 17.46
C GLY A 35 1.99 5.33 16.24
N CYS A 36 1.39 5.33 15.06
CA CYS A 36 2.08 5.66 13.82
C CYS A 36 1.67 7.04 13.34
N VAL A 37 2.65 7.86 12.95
CA VAL A 37 2.37 9.02 12.11
C VAL A 37 2.14 8.47 10.72
N LEU A 38 0.89 8.50 10.25
CA LEU A 38 0.63 8.26 8.84
C LEU A 38 1.38 9.34 8.06
N ALA A 39 2.03 8.97 6.95
CA ALA A 39 2.59 9.94 6.02
C ALA A 39 1.43 10.75 5.41
N THR A 40 0.94 11.74 6.15
CA THR A 40 -0.07 12.69 5.70
C THR A 40 0.67 13.71 4.85
N GLY A 41 0.60 13.58 3.52
CA GLY A 41 1.13 14.61 2.61
C GLY A 41 1.98 14.11 1.46
N GLU A 42 2.34 12.83 1.38
CA GLU A 42 2.74 12.27 0.09
C GLU A 42 1.53 12.43 -0.85
N PRO A 43 1.68 13.14 -1.99
CA PRO A 43 0.62 13.17 -3.00
C PRO A 43 0.17 11.74 -3.22
N LEU A 44 -1.15 11.48 -3.31
CA LEU A 44 -1.65 10.19 -3.78
C LEU A 44 -0.77 9.79 -4.95
N ALA A 45 -0.03 8.68 -4.79
CA ALA A 45 0.91 8.19 -5.78
C ALA A 45 0.18 8.26 -7.13
N ASN A 46 0.64 9.19 -7.96
CA ASN A 46 -0.03 9.62 -9.17
C ASN A 46 0.83 9.25 -10.36
N GLU A 47 0.39 9.66 -11.55
CA GLU A 47 1.11 9.44 -12.79
C GLU A 47 2.60 9.86 -12.71
N SER A 48 2.92 10.96 -12.01
CA SER A 48 4.32 11.41 -11.85
C SER A 48 5.15 10.50 -10.94
N TYR A 49 4.51 9.88 -9.94
CA TYR A 49 5.20 8.91 -9.08
C TYR A 49 5.48 7.62 -9.83
N LEU A 50 4.60 7.22 -10.75
CA LEU A 50 4.84 6.08 -11.64
C LEU A 50 6.05 6.32 -12.56
N ASP A 51 6.20 7.54 -13.09
CA ASP A 51 7.40 7.93 -13.85
C ASP A 51 8.68 7.85 -13.00
N GLN A 52 8.61 8.25 -11.72
CA GLN A 52 9.75 8.15 -10.80
C GLN A 52 10.13 6.69 -10.53
N ILE A 53 9.14 5.81 -10.32
CA ILE A 53 9.39 4.37 -10.14
C ILE A 53 10.16 3.86 -11.36
N LEU A 54 9.65 4.09 -12.57
CA LEU A 54 10.28 3.66 -13.82
C LEU A 54 11.74 4.11 -13.97
N GLN A 55 12.06 5.34 -13.56
CA GLN A 55 13.43 5.86 -13.62
C GLN A 55 14.39 5.19 -12.62
N THR A 56 13.88 4.60 -11.55
CA THR A 56 14.67 3.94 -10.50
C THR A 56 14.84 2.44 -10.70
N LEU A 57 14.04 1.82 -11.58
CA LEU A 57 14.12 0.39 -11.84
C LEU A 57 15.41 0.02 -12.57
N THR A 58 16.03 -1.07 -12.12
CA THR A 58 17.28 -1.61 -12.68
C THR A 58 17.04 -2.88 -13.52
N GLY A 59 15.78 -3.16 -13.87
CA GLY A 59 15.35 -4.35 -14.61
C GLY A 59 14.00 -4.14 -15.31
N PRO A 60 13.41 -5.21 -15.87
CA PRO A 60 12.10 -5.12 -16.50
C PRO A 60 11.04 -4.76 -15.47
N ALA A 61 10.23 -3.74 -15.78
CA ALA A 61 9.15 -3.31 -14.90
C ALA A 61 8.02 -4.35 -14.86
N LEU A 62 7.54 -4.65 -13.65
CA LEU A 62 6.40 -5.50 -13.38
C LEU A 62 5.32 -4.70 -12.65
N PHE A 63 4.26 -4.31 -13.38
CA PHE A 63 3.11 -3.62 -12.81
C PHE A 63 1.88 -4.51 -12.78
N LEU A 64 1.07 -4.37 -11.74
CA LEU A 64 -0.28 -4.93 -11.70
C LEU A 64 -1.28 -3.80 -11.95
N VAL A 65 -2.08 -3.95 -13.00
CA VAL A 65 -3.12 -2.99 -13.35
C VAL A 65 -4.48 -3.55 -12.94
N LEU A 66 -5.21 -2.77 -12.15
CA LEU A 66 -6.56 -3.08 -11.69
C LEU A 66 -7.52 -2.05 -12.30
N ASP A 67 -8.52 -2.53 -13.03
CA ASP A 67 -9.55 -1.69 -13.65
C ASP A 67 -10.88 -1.87 -12.92
N GLU A 68 -11.39 -0.79 -12.34
CA GLU A 68 -12.67 -0.73 -11.62
C GLU A 68 -12.83 -1.79 -10.49
N VAL A 69 -11.75 -2.10 -9.75
CA VAL A 69 -11.84 -2.96 -8.56
C VAL A 69 -12.45 -2.16 -7.40
N THR A 70 -13.67 -2.54 -7.00
CA THR A 70 -14.47 -1.80 -6.00
C THR A 70 -14.56 -2.47 -4.64
N ASP A 71 -14.30 -3.77 -4.54
CA ASP A 71 -14.37 -4.52 -3.28
C ASP A 71 -13.03 -4.42 -2.50
N PRO A 72 -13.02 -3.88 -1.27
CA PRO A 72 -11.85 -3.86 -0.39
C PRO A 72 -11.16 -5.21 -0.20
N HIS A 73 -11.92 -6.32 -0.19
CA HIS A 73 -11.35 -7.65 0.01
C HIS A 73 -10.56 -8.11 -1.21
N ASN A 74 -11.09 -7.87 -2.40
CA ASN A 74 -10.39 -8.16 -3.65
C ASN A 74 -9.13 -7.30 -3.80
N LEU A 75 -9.21 -5.99 -3.54
CA LEU A 75 -8.02 -5.14 -3.59
C LEU A 75 -6.94 -5.60 -2.58
N GLY A 76 -7.34 -5.93 -1.35
CA GLY A 76 -6.40 -6.43 -0.35
C GLY A 76 -5.73 -7.74 -0.78
N ALA A 77 -6.47 -8.68 -1.37
CA ALA A 77 -5.92 -9.92 -1.89
C ALA A 77 -4.96 -9.69 -3.07
N CYS A 78 -5.29 -8.77 -3.97
CA CYS A 78 -4.43 -8.36 -5.08
C CYS A 78 -3.12 -7.76 -4.56
N LEU A 79 -3.17 -6.82 -3.61
CA LEU A 79 -1.97 -6.21 -3.01
C LEU A 79 -1.06 -7.27 -2.36
N ARG A 80 -1.64 -8.18 -1.59
CA ARG A 80 -0.88 -9.26 -0.95
C ARG A 80 -0.19 -10.16 -1.98
N THR A 81 -0.85 -10.44 -3.10
CA THR A 81 -0.29 -11.25 -4.18
C THR A 81 0.78 -10.47 -4.94
N ALA A 82 0.57 -9.17 -5.18
CA ALA A 82 1.51 -8.27 -5.83
C ALA A 82 2.82 -8.17 -5.05
N ASP A 83 2.75 -8.00 -3.73
CA ASP A 83 3.91 -7.99 -2.83
C ASP A 83 4.71 -9.30 -2.94
N ALA A 84 4.02 -10.44 -2.86
CA ALA A 84 4.66 -11.75 -2.97
C ALA A 84 5.27 -12.03 -4.36
N ALA A 85 4.71 -11.43 -5.41
CA ALA A 85 5.19 -11.54 -6.78
C ALA A 85 6.33 -10.57 -7.12
N GLY A 86 6.64 -9.61 -6.23
CA GLY A 86 7.64 -8.57 -6.49
C GLY A 86 7.18 -7.54 -7.52
N VAL A 87 5.88 -7.22 -7.53
CA VAL A 87 5.33 -6.14 -8.36
C VAL A 87 5.88 -4.79 -7.91
N ASP A 88 6.38 -3.99 -8.86
CA ASP A 88 6.96 -2.67 -8.61
C ASP A 88 5.91 -1.64 -8.21
N ALA A 89 4.69 -1.74 -8.77
CA ALA A 89 3.54 -0.94 -8.38
C ALA A 89 2.22 -1.58 -8.78
N VAL A 90 1.18 -1.33 -7.97
CA VAL A 90 -0.22 -1.57 -8.33
C VAL A 90 -0.83 -0.27 -8.82
N ILE A 91 -1.42 -0.28 -10.01
CA ILE A 91 -2.01 0.88 -10.67
C ILE A 91 -3.53 0.68 -10.78
N THR A 92 -4.30 1.68 -10.38
CA THR A 92 -5.76 1.68 -10.50
C THR A 92 -6.30 3.05 -10.92
N THR A 93 -7.58 3.13 -11.28
CA THR A 93 -8.26 4.41 -11.52
C THR A 93 -8.68 5.12 -10.23
N ARG A 94 -8.69 6.45 -10.22
CA ARG A 94 -9.29 7.26 -9.14
C ARG A 94 -10.80 7.09 -9.07
N ASP A 95 -11.44 7.02 -10.25
CA ASP A 95 -12.87 6.83 -10.37
C ASP A 95 -13.21 5.34 -10.36
N ARG A 96 -14.33 4.99 -9.70
CA ARG A 96 -14.91 3.63 -9.69
C ARG A 96 -13.98 2.52 -9.17
N SER A 97 -12.95 2.86 -8.42
CA SER A 97 -12.11 1.89 -7.72
C SER A 97 -12.03 2.23 -6.24
N VAL A 98 -11.80 1.20 -5.41
CA VAL A 98 -11.55 1.37 -3.99
C VAL A 98 -10.10 1.78 -3.75
N GLY A 99 -9.88 2.75 -2.87
CA GLY A 99 -8.55 3.13 -2.42
C GLY A 99 -8.06 2.29 -1.24
N ILE A 100 -6.92 2.66 -0.68
CA ILE A 100 -6.43 2.04 0.56
C ILE A 100 -7.33 2.44 1.74
N THR A 101 -8.10 1.48 2.24
CA THR A 101 -8.96 1.62 3.42
C THR A 101 -8.46 0.73 4.57
N PRO A 102 -8.97 0.89 5.81
CA PRO A 102 -8.62 -0.01 6.91
C PRO A 102 -8.90 -1.49 6.62
N VAL A 103 -9.97 -1.78 5.85
CA VAL A 103 -10.30 -3.14 5.43
C VAL A 103 -9.23 -3.68 4.46
N VAL A 104 -8.85 -2.89 3.46
CA VAL A 104 -7.78 -3.24 2.52
C VAL A 104 -6.48 -3.52 3.25
N ARG A 105 -6.03 -2.62 4.15
CA ARG A 105 -4.79 -2.80 4.94
C ARG A 105 -4.81 -4.10 5.75
N LYS A 106 -5.96 -4.42 6.37
CA LYS A 106 -6.14 -5.66 7.13
C LYS A 106 -5.99 -6.90 6.25
N VAL A 107 -6.61 -6.90 5.07
CA VAL A 107 -6.59 -8.04 4.13
C VAL A 107 -5.23 -8.19 3.44
N ALA A 108 -4.57 -7.08 3.15
CA ALA A 108 -3.27 -7.02 2.46
C ALA A 108 -2.10 -7.57 3.28
N CYS A 109 -2.27 -7.75 4.60
CA CYS A 109 -1.24 -8.33 5.49
C CYS A 109 0.11 -7.59 5.46
N GLY A 110 0.10 -6.25 5.38
CA GLY A 110 1.31 -5.42 5.32
C GLY A 110 1.71 -4.99 3.91
N ALA A 111 1.12 -5.60 2.87
CA ALA A 111 1.40 -5.23 1.49
C ALA A 111 0.93 -3.82 1.11
N ALA A 112 -0.03 -3.24 1.84
CA ALA A 112 -0.50 -1.88 1.62
C ALA A 112 0.49 -0.80 2.09
N GLU A 113 1.58 -1.23 2.73
CA GLU A 113 2.64 -0.40 3.29
C GLU A 113 3.97 -0.60 2.52
N THR A 114 4.12 -1.72 1.82
CA THR A 114 5.34 -2.08 1.07
C THR A 114 5.18 -1.88 -0.44
N VAL A 115 4.00 -2.14 -0.99
CA VAL A 115 3.75 -2.05 -2.44
C VAL A 115 3.26 -0.66 -2.81
N PRO A 116 3.95 0.06 -3.71
CA PRO A 116 3.46 1.31 -4.28
C PRO A 116 2.05 1.15 -4.87
N PHE A 117 1.08 1.91 -4.37
CA PHE A 117 -0.29 1.91 -4.87
C PHE A 117 -0.62 3.23 -5.55
N VAL A 118 -0.64 3.22 -6.88
CA VAL A 118 -0.80 4.39 -7.76
C VAL A 118 -2.25 4.51 -8.22
N MET A 119 -2.87 5.66 -7.98
CA MET A 119 -4.20 5.97 -8.50
C MET A 119 -4.11 7.02 -9.62
N VAL A 120 -4.55 6.67 -10.83
CA VAL A 120 -4.48 7.52 -12.02
C VAL A 120 -5.87 7.98 -12.47
N THR A 121 -5.98 9.09 -13.19
CA THR A 121 -7.29 9.57 -13.67
C THR A 121 -7.73 8.84 -14.94
N ASN A 122 -6.81 8.46 -15.82
CA ASN A 122 -7.13 7.83 -17.09
C ASN A 122 -6.21 6.65 -17.35
N LEU A 123 -6.72 5.44 -17.10
CA LEU A 123 -5.94 4.21 -17.20
C LEU A 123 -5.41 3.98 -18.62
N ALA A 124 -6.24 4.15 -19.64
CA ALA A 124 -5.85 3.98 -21.04
C ALA A 124 -4.72 4.95 -21.48
N ARG A 125 -4.68 6.16 -20.92
CA ARG A 125 -3.58 7.12 -21.14
C ARG A 125 -2.31 6.65 -20.43
N THR A 126 -2.42 6.20 -19.18
CA THR A 126 -1.29 5.68 -18.42
C THR A 126 -0.67 4.44 -19.09
N LEU A 127 -1.47 3.49 -19.55
CA LEU A 127 -0.98 2.31 -20.26
C LEU A 127 -0.24 2.68 -21.56
N ARG A 128 -0.74 3.65 -22.33
CA ARG A 128 -0.03 4.15 -23.52
C ARG A 128 1.32 4.74 -23.17
N MET A 129 1.40 5.56 -22.13
CA MET A 129 2.66 6.12 -21.62
C MET A 129 3.63 4.99 -21.23
N LEU A 130 3.17 3.97 -20.49
CA LEU A 130 4.01 2.84 -20.10
C LEU A 130 4.59 2.10 -21.31
N ARG A 131 3.76 1.87 -22.34
CA ARG A 131 4.20 1.24 -23.60
C ARG A 131 5.22 2.10 -24.34
N GLU A 132 5.04 3.41 -24.39
CA GLU A 132 5.99 4.35 -24.99
C GLU A 132 7.33 4.37 -24.25
N GLN A 133 7.32 4.11 -22.94
CA GLN A 133 8.51 3.96 -22.10
C GLN A 133 9.12 2.55 -22.12
N GLY A 134 8.62 1.65 -22.98
CA GLY A 134 9.21 0.33 -23.20
C GLY A 134 8.67 -0.78 -22.29
N VAL A 135 7.62 -0.52 -21.51
CA VAL A 135 6.92 -1.56 -20.74
C VAL A 135 6.06 -2.39 -21.70
N TRP A 136 6.14 -3.72 -21.57
CA TRP A 136 5.28 -4.63 -22.31
C TRP A 136 3.92 -4.75 -21.62
N LEU A 137 2.83 -4.66 -22.40
CA LEU A 137 1.45 -4.72 -21.93
C LEU A 137 0.77 -6.02 -22.35
#